data_AF-B1I5I4-F1
#
_entry.id   AF-B1I5I4-F1
#
_cell.length_a   1.000
_cell.length_b   1.000
_cell.length_c   1.000
_cell.angle_alpha   90.00
_cell.angle_beta   90.00
_cell.angle_gamma   90.00
#
_symmetry.space_group_name_H-M   'P 1'
#
loop_
_entity.id
_entity.type
_entity.pdbx_description
1 polymer ?
#
loop_
_entity_poly.entity_id
_entity_poly.type
_entity_poly.pdbx_seq_one_letter_code
_entity_poly.pdbx_strand_id
1 'polypeptide(L)'
;MPTVLVVSVGGSCAPVVNACREYNPDHIYFLCSGGKNPSTVVVDGPGDPCGDNRTVRCPGCGGTVPLGNPKGKSIVHQLGLGADRYEKVVVKDPDDLKALFRELEGVQQSIGARFQVPAVRVVANYTGGTKTMSVALALVVLLRQWELSLSKGERTDLIMVRSGDIPVLVDRSPFVLEYHLERVRELLNRYDYRAAEEVLAGLTRREVQPSPEQEYILRLRRLCRAFSLWDTFDHAGAYEFLRVCSGQKLAPYLQAAAGLARREKPEEKYASVMDLVLNAAEMKRQFEEAIPTAYRQEGKQTVIVLDEAHLLSA
;
A
#
# COMPACT_ATOMS: atom_id res chain seq x y z
N MET A 1 -9.58 -0.23 -18.79
CA MET A 1 -9.30 -0.91 -17.51
C MET A 1 -10.52 -0.71 -16.63
N PRO A 2 -11.17 -1.77 -16.14
CA PRO A 2 -12.32 -1.62 -15.26
C PRO A 2 -11.97 -0.89 -13.98
N THR A 3 -12.88 -0.05 -13.50
CA THR A 3 -12.77 0.69 -12.24
C THR A 3 -13.81 0.17 -11.25
N VAL A 4 -13.35 -0.22 -10.06
CA VAL A 4 -14.19 -0.64 -8.94
C VAL A 4 -14.09 0.40 -7.83
N LEU A 5 -15.24 0.82 -7.31
CA LEU A 5 -15.32 1.68 -6.14
C LEU A 5 -15.74 0.85 -4.92
N VAL A 6 -14.91 0.81 -3.89
CA VAL A 6 -15.26 0.28 -2.57
C VAL A 6 -15.50 1.49 -1.66
N VAL A 7 -16.73 1.71 -1.19
CA VAL A 7 -17.08 2.94 -0.46
C VAL A 7 -17.81 2.63 0.84
N SER A 8 -17.33 3.22 1.95
CA SER A 8 -18.01 3.12 3.24
C SER A 8 -19.22 4.04 3.32
N VAL A 9 -20.34 3.49 3.79
CA VAL A 9 -21.64 4.18 3.84
C VAL A 9 -22.01 4.50 5.28
N GLY A 10 -22.21 5.80 5.55
CA GLY A 10 -22.64 6.32 6.85
C GLY A 10 -23.94 7.11 6.76
N GLY A 11 -24.14 8.05 7.68
CA GLY A 11 -25.36 8.85 7.77
C GLY A 11 -25.56 9.92 6.70
N SER A 12 -24.59 10.15 5.82
CA SER A 12 -24.71 11.11 4.71
C SER A 12 -24.49 10.42 3.36
N CYS A 13 -25.49 10.52 2.49
CA CYS A 13 -25.44 9.91 1.16
C CYS A 13 -24.73 10.77 0.12
N ALA A 14 -24.80 12.10 0.24
CA ALA A 14 -24.31 13.01 -0.79
C ALA A 14 -22.83 12.77 -1.14
N PRO A 15 -21.92 12.58 -0.16
CA PRO A 15 -20.52 12.32 -0.50
C PRO A 15 -20.28 10.99 -1.21
N VAL A 16 -21.07 9.97 -0.86
CA VAL A 16 -21.01 8.67 -1.54
C VAL A 16 -21.51 8.78 -2.98
N VAL A 17 -22.61 9.50 -3.20
CA VAL A 17 -23.17 9.77 -4.54
C VAL A 17 -22.16 10.54 -5.39
N ASN A 18 -21.52 11.57 -4.84
CA ASN A 18 -20.53 12.37 -5.54
C ASN A 18 -19.28 11.55 -5.88
N ALA A 19 -18.79 10.72 -4.96
CA ALA A 19 -17.72 9.76 -5.23
C ALA A 19 -18.06 8.79 -6.38
N CYS A 20 -19.29 8.26 -6.39
CA CYS A 20 -19.74 7.37 -7.47
C CYS A 20 -19.82 8.08 -8.83
N ARG A 21 -20.25 9.35 -8.85
CA ARG A 21 -20.33 10.15 -10.09
C ARG A 21 -18.96 10.50 -10.63
N GLU A 22 -18.05 10.95 -9.76
CA GLU A 22 -16.70 11.35 -10.16
C GLU A 22 -15.91 10.16 -10.73
N TYR A 23 -15.86 9.05 -9.98
CA TYR A 23 -15.06 7.90 -10.40
C TYR A 23 -15.72 7.07 -11.49
N ASN A 24 -17.03 7.25 -11.73
CA ASN A 24 -17.84 6.52 -12.69
C ASN A 24 -17.49 5.01 -12.78
N PRO A 25 -17.58 4.26 -11.67
CA PRO A 25 -17.08 2.89 -11.60
C PRO A 25 -17.94 1.90 -12.40
N ASP A 26 -17.30 0.86 -12.92
CA ASP A 26 -17.97 -0.28 -13.55
C ASP A 26 -18.76 -1.10 -12.52
N HIS A 27 -18.25 -1.17 -11.28
CA HIS A 27 -18.93 -1.85 -10.17
C HIS A 27 -18.64 -1.20 -8.81
N ILE A 28 -19.61 -1.25 -7.90
CA ILE A 28 -19.53 -0.59 -6.58
C ILE A 28 -19.75 -1.60 -5.45
N TYR A 29 -18.84 -1.65 -4.48
CA TYR A 29 -19.07 -2.34 -3.22
C TYR A 29 -19.38 -1.30 -2.13
N PHE A 30 -20.61 -1.32 -1.62
CA PHE A 30 -21.02 -0.48 -0.51
C PHE A 30 -20.73 -1.20 0.81
N LEU A 31 -19.74 -0.74 1.55
CA LEU A 31 -19.45 -1.22 2.89
C LEU A 31 -20.44 -0.58 3.87
N CYS A 32 -21.34 -1.39 4.42
CA CYS A 32 -22.47 -0.94 5.23
C CYS A 32 -22.39 -1.45 6.67
N SER A 33 -22.83 -0.62 7.61
CA SER A 33 -23.11 -1.04 8.98
C SER A 33 -24.41 -1.84 9.02
N GLY A 34 -24.41 -2.93 9.77
CA GLY A 34 -25.60 -3.66 10.19
C GLY A 34 -26.14 -3.14 11.54
N GLY A 35 -26.97 -3.96 12.19
CA GLY A 35 -27.44 -3.70 13.55
C GLY A 35 -28.69 -2.82 13.63
N LYS A 36 -28.81 -2.02 14.70
CA LYS A 36 -30.03 -1.24 15.02
C LYS A 36 -30.31 -0.11 14.03
N ASN A 37 -29.26 0.52 13.49
CA ASN A 37 -29.34 1.60 12.50
C ASN A 37 -28.51 1.24 11.26
N PRO A 38 -28.98 0.29 10.44
CA PRO A 38 -28.16 -0.22 9.35
C PRO A 38 -28.07 0.79 8.20
N SER A 39 -26.86 1.05 7.72
CA SER A 39 -26.66 1.94 6.55
C SER A 39 -27.04 1.27 5.23
N THR A 40 -27.43 -0.01 5.26
CA THR A 40 -27.95 -0.71 4.08
C THR A 40 -29.19 -0.04 3.49
N VAL A 41 -30.04 0.56 4.33
CA VAL A 41 -31.30 1.18 3.89
C VAL A 41 -31.04 2.40 3.02
N VAL A 42 -29.95 3.13 3.24
CA VAL A 42 -29.63 4.31 2.41
C VAL A 42 -29.06 3.93 1.04
N VAL A 43 -28.59 2.69 0.87
CA VAL A 43 -28.04 2.21 -0.41
C VAL A 43 -29.16 1.98 -1.42
N ASP A 44 -30.15 1.15 -1.08
CA ASP A 44 -31.20 0.71 -2.02
C ASP A 44 -32.61 0.63 -1.39
N GLY A 45 -32.78 1.15 -0.16
CA GLY A 45 -34.06 1.11 0.54
C GLY A 45 -35.16 1.96 -0.12
N PRO A 46 -36.44 1.62 0.13
CA PRO A 46 -37.57 2.33 -0.43
C PRO A 46 -37.76 3.71 0.23
N GLY A 47 -38.57 4.57 -0.40
CA GLY A 47 -38.97 5.86 0.15
C GLY A 47 -37.91 6.94 -0.04
N ASP A 48 -37.52 7.60 1.05
CA ASP A 48 -36.58 8.73 1.06
C ASP A 48 -35.48 8.54 2.15
N PRO A 49 -34.70 7.43 2.10
CA PRO A 49 -33.78 7.06 3.18
C PRO A 49 -32.56 7.98 3.30
N CYS A 50 -32.23 8.75 2.26
CA CYS A 50 -31.17 9.75 2.27
C CYS A 50 -31.68 11.16 2.63
N GLY A 51 -32.94 11.30 3.05
CA GLY A 51 -33.49 12.57 3.52
C GLY A 51 -32.86 13.02 4.85
N ASP A 52 -32.66 14.33 5.00
CA ASP A 52 -32.25 14.93 6.27
C ASP A 52 -33.47 15.45 7.04
N ASN A 53 -33.91 14.66 8.01
CA ASN A 53 -35.05 14.98 8.87
C ASN A 53 -34.66 15.83 10.10
N ARG A 54 -33.38 16.22 10.24
CA ARG A 54 -32.96 17.02 11.39
C ARG A 54 -33.48 18.44 11.27
N THR A 55 -33.69 19.06 12.42
CA THR A 55 -34.21 20.42 12.52
C THR A 55 -33.41 21.22 13.55
N VAL A 56 -33.27 22.52 13.34
CA VAL A 56 -32.71 23.47 14.33
C VAL A 56 -33.77 24.48 14.75
N ARG A 57 -33.65 25.01 15.97
CA ARG A 57 -34.43 26.18 16.36
C ARG A 57 -33.83 27.42 15.70
N CYS A 58 -34.66 28.18 15.01
CA CYS A 58 -34.31 29.48 14.47
C CYS A 58 -34.04 30.45 15.63
N PRO A 59 -32.83 31.05 15.74
CA PRO A 59 -32.50 31.97 16.83
C PRO A 59 -33.30 33.28 16.75
N GLY A 60 -33.85 33.63 15.57
CA GLY A 60 -34.67 34.84 15.40
C GLY A 60 -36.14 34.68 15.79
N CYS A 61 -36.80 33.60 15.34
CA CYS A 61 -38.24 33.42 15.56
C CYS A 61 -38.61 32.29 16.53
N GLY A 62 -37.64 31.53 17.04
CA GLY A 62 -37.86 30.38 17.93
C GLY A 62 -38.49 29.15 17.25
N GLY A 63 -38.90 29.26 15.98
CA GLY A 63 -39.51 28.19 15.19
C GLY A 63 -38.51 27.10 14.81
N THR A 64 -39.00 25.88 14.64
CA THR A 64 -38.23 24.73 14.19
C THR A 64 -38.07 24.78 12.67
N VAL A 65 -36.84 24.88 12.17
CA VAL A 65 -36.52 24.88 10.73
C VAL A 65 -35.74 23.63 10.35
N PRO A 66 -36.04 22.99 9.21
CA PRO A 66 -35.28 21.83 8.74
C PRO A 66 -33.85 22.22 8.39
N LEU A 67 -32.89 21.38 8.81
CA LEU A 67 -31.46 21.52 8.49
C LEU A 67 -31.15 21.15 7.04
N GLY A 68 -31.98 20.30 6.43
CA GLY A 68 -31.81 19.84 5.07
C GLY A 68 -33.14 19.41 4.45
N ASN A 69 -33.05 18.80 3.27
CA ASN A 69 -34.23 18.30 2.58
C ASN A 69 -34.67 16.95 3.18
N PRO A 70 -35.87 16.82 3.75
CA PRO A 70 -36.36 15.55 4.29
C PRO A 70 -36.65 14.51 3.20
N LYS A 71 -36.64 14.91 1.92
CA LYS A 71 -36.77 14.01 0.78
C LYS A 71 -35.40 13.76 0.15
N GLY A 72 -34.96 12.50 0.19
CA GLY A 72 -33.76 12.04 -0.50
C GLY A 72 -33.85 10.55 -0.82
N LYS A 73 -33.91 10.21 -2.11
CA LYS A 73 -33.93 8.81 -2.58
C LYS A 73 -32.66 8.05 -2.20
N SER A 74 -32.71 6.73 -2.19
CA SER A 74 -31.54 5.89 -1.94
C SER A 74 -30.39 6.16 -2.93
N ILE A 75 -29.16 5.84 -2.55
CA ILE A 75 -27.95 6.08 -3.35
C ILE A 75 -28.09 5.44 -4.73
N VAL A 76 -28.53 4.18 -4.79
CA VAL A 76 -28.76 3.42 -6.03
C VAL A 76 -29.77 4.11 -6.94
N HIS A 77 -30.88 4.63 -6.38
CA HIS A 77 -31.87 5.37 -7.15
C HIS A 77 -31.33 6.71 -7.66
N GLN A 78 -30.56 7.44 -6.85
CA GLN A 78 -29.96 8.72 -7.26
C GLN A 78 -28.92 8.56 -8.39
N LEU A 79 -28.29 7.39 -8.47
CA LEU A 79 -27.28 7.04 -9.47
C LEU A 79 -27.86 6.27 -10.67
N GLY A 80 -29.11 5.81 -10.61
CA GLY A 80 -29.74 5.00 -11.65
C GLY A 80 -29.03 3.65 -11.86
N LEU A 81 -28.52 3.03 -10.80
CA LEU A 81 -27.75 1.79 -10.89
C LEU A 81 -28.65 0.56 -11.06
N GLY A 82 -28.28 -0.32 -11.99
CA GLY A 82 -28.82 -1.69 -12.07
C GLY A 82 -28.31 -2.57 -10.93
N ALA A 83 -29.06 -3.62 -10.58
CA ALA A 83 -28.70 -4.55 -9.50
C ALA A 83 -27.38 -5.31 -9.75
N ASP A 84 -26.96 -5.41 -11.00
CA ASP A 84 -25.69 -6.00 -11.42
C ASP A 84 -24.48 -5.06 -11.20
N ARG A 85 -24.72 -3.75 -10.99
CA ARG A 85 -23.65 -2.74 -10.88
C ARG A 85 -23.17 -2.48 -9.47
N TYR A 86 -23.76 -3.12 -8.46
CA TYR A 86 -23.30 -2.95 -7.08
C TYR A 86 -23.52 -4.19 -6.20
N GLU A 87 -22.84 -4.22 -5.07
CA GLU A 87 -23.03 -5.18 -3.99
C GLU A 87 -22.99 -4.47 -2.63
N LYS A 88 -23.76 -4.97 -1.66
CA LYS A 88 -23.74 -4.49 -0.27
C LYS A 88 -22.91 -5.44 0.59
N VAL A 89 -21.83 -4.94 1.15
CA VAL A 89 -20.97 -5.65 2.10
C VAL A 89 -21.42 -5.27 3.50
N VAL A 90 -22.21 -6.13 4.15
CA VAL A 90 -22.88 -5.79 5.41
C VAL A 90 -22.11 -6.37 6.59
N VAL A 91 -21.60 -5.50 7.47
CA VAL A 91 -20.91 -5.92 8.69
C VAL A 91 -21.82 -5.72 9.89
N LYS A 92 -22.15 -6.81 10.60
CA LYS A 92 -23.13 -6.79 11.71
C LYS A 92 -22.75 -5.78 12.80
N ASP A 93 -21.48 -5.77 13.19
CA ASP A 93 -20.90 -4.79 14.11
C ASP A 93 -19.87 -3.93 13.35
N PRO A 94 -20.20 -2.68 13.01
CA PRO A 94 -19.29 -1.79 12.27
C PRO A 94 -18.11 -1.29 13.09
N ASP A 95 -18.01 -1.65 14.38
CA ASP A 95 -16.85 -1.38 15.22
C ASP A 95 -15.96 -2.62 15.44
N ASP A 96 -16.33 -3.77 14.87
CA ASP A 96 -15.45 -4.94 14.79
C ASP A 96 -14.49 -4.81 13.60
N LEU A 97 -13.30 -4.28 13.88
CA LEU A 97 -12.22 -4.12 12.90
C LEU A 97 -11.82 -5.45 12.22
N LYS A 98 -11.85 -6.58 12.95
CA LYS A 98 -11.47 -7.89 12.40
C LYS A 98 -12.52 -8.39 11.41
N ALA A 99 -13.80 -8.20 11.73
CA ALA A 99 -14.89 -8.52 10.81
C ALA A 99 -14.82 -7.66 9.55
N LEU A 100 -14.65 -6.34 9.70
CA LEU A 100 -14.47 -5.41 8.58
C LEU A 100 -13.33 -5.83 7.65
N PHE A 101 -12.17 -6.17 8.22
CA PHE A 101 -11.01 -6.62 7.45
C PHE A 101 -11.32 -7.91 6.66
N ARG A 102 -11.98 -8.89 7.29
CA ARG A 102 -12.36 -10.15 6.63
C ARG A 102 -13.30 -9.92 5.45
N GLU A 103 -14.30 -9.06 5.61
CA GLU A 103 -15.25 -8.75 4.54
C GLU A 103 -14.56 -8.03 3.37
N LEU A 104 -13.65 -7.10 3.64
CA LEU A 104 -12.86 -6.42 2.60
C LEU A 104 -11.89 -7.37 1.86
N GLU A 105 -11.35 -8.38 2.54
CA GLU A 105 -10.61 -9.46 1.88
C GLU A 105 -11.51 -10.30 0.96
N GLY A 106 -12.75 -10.55 1.36
CA GLY A 106 -13.77 -11.16 0.50
C GLY A 106 -14.02 -10.32 -0.75
N VAL A 107 -14.17 -9.00 -0.61
CA VAL A 107 -14.31 -8.06 -1.73
C VAL A 107 -13.14 -8.17 -2.71
N GLN A 108 -11.90 -8.21 -2.22
CA GLN A 108 -10.72 -8.40 -3.08
C GLN A 108 -10.80 -9.68 -3.91
N GLN A 109 -11.26 -10.78 -3.32
CA GLN A 109 -11.44 -12.05 -4.03
C GLN A 109 -12.56 -11.95 -5.08
N SER A 110 -13.69 -11.34 -4.73
CA SER A 110 -14.83 -11.11 -5.63
C SER A 110 -14.45 -10.24 -6.83
N ILE A 111 -13.64 -9.20 -6.64
CA ILE A 111 -13.11 -8.37 -7.73
C ILE A 111 -12.30 -9.22 -8.72
N GLY A 112 -11.39 -10.06 -8.22
CA GLY A 112 -10.58 -10.95 -9.06
C GLY A 112 -11.41 -11.95 -9.85
N ALA A 113 -12.41 -12.57 -9.20
CA ALA A 113 -13.32 -13.52 -9.84
C ALA A 113 -14.21 -12.87 -10.91
N ARG A 114 -14.66 -11.63 -10.67
CA ARG A 114 -15.62 -10.95 -11.54
C ARG A 114 -15.00 -10.42 -12.83
N PHE A 115 -13.89 -9.71 -12.73
CA PHE A 115 -13.39 -8.94 -13.87
C PHE A 115 -12.47 -9.75 -14.77
N GLN A 116 -11.86 -10.84 -14.31
CA GLN A 116 -11.04 -11.78 -15.09
C GLN A 116 -10.03 -11.10 -16.06
N VAL A 117 -9.58 -9.89 -15.73
CA VAL A 117 -8.62 -9.11 -16.52
C VAL A 117 -7.32 -8.92 -15.76
N PRO A 118 -6.19 -8.68 -16.46
CA PRO A 118 -4.88 -8.53 -15.82
C PRO A 118 -4.78 -7.36 -14.83
N ALA A 119 -5.61 -6.34 -15.01
CA ALA A 119 -5.59 -5.14 -14.18
C ALA A 119 -7.00 -4.58 -13.98
N VAL A 120 -7.35 -4.32 -12.72
CA VAL A 120 -8.56 -3.62 -12.28
C VAL A 120 -8.10 -2.48 -11.39
N ARG A 121 -8.57 -1.26 -11.67
CA ARG A 121 -8.35 -0.12 -10.79
C ARG A 121 -9.35 -0.21 -9.66
N VAL A 122 -8.88 -0.26 -8.42
CA VAL A 122 -9.76 -0.28 -7.25
C VAL A 122 -9.54 0.99 -6.46
N VAL A 123 -10.61 1.74 -6.20
CA VAL A 123 -10.58 2.96 -5.40
C VAL A 123 -11.37 2.70 -4.12
N ALA A 124 -10.73 2.83 -2.97
CA ALA A 124 -11.36 2.77 -1.66
C ALA A 124 -11.68 4.18 -1.17
N ASN A 125 -12.96 4.53 -1.08
CA ASN A 125 -13.40 5.83 -0.59
C ASN A 125 -13.96 5.71 0.84
N TYR A 126 -13.30 6.36 1.80
CA TYR A 126 -13.64 6.24 3.23
C TYR A 126 -14.39 7.45 3.81
N THR A 127 -15.04 8.22 2.94
CA THR A 127 -15.71 9.49 3.31
C THR A 127 -16.90 9.30 4.24
N GLY A 128 -17.60 8.17 4.12
CA GLY A 128 -18.72 7.80 4.97
C GLY A 128 -18.37 6.68 5.97
N GLY A 129 -19.37 6.23 6.71
CA GLY A 129 -19.26 5.13 7.67
C GLY A 129 -18.75 5.53 9.04
N THR A 130 -18.45 4.53 9.88
CA THR A 130 -17.81 4.74 11.18
C THR A 130 -16.32 4.99 11.00
N LYS A 131 -15.68 5.56 12.03
CA LYS A 131 -14.22 5.72 12.05
C LYS A 131 -13.51 4.36 11.87
N THR A 132 -14.05 3.31 12.47
CA THR A 132 -13.53 1.95 12.37
C THR A 132 -13.57 1.43 10.94
N MET A 133 -14.64 1.69 10.18
CA MET A 133 -14.71 1.37 8.75
C MET A 133 -13.64 2.11 7.95
N SER A 134 -13.41 3.40 8.23
CA SER A 134 -12.34 4.17 7.57
C SER A 134 -10.96 3.60 7.86
N VAL A 135 -10.69 3.20 9.10
CA VAL A 135 -9.43 2.52 9.49
C VAL A 135 -9.27 1.20 8.74
N ALA A 136 -10.32 0.39 8.65
CA ALA A 136 -10.28 -0.89 7.93
C ALA A 136 -9.94 -0.70 6.44
N LEU A 137 -10.56 0.26 5.76
CA LEU A 137 -10.27 0.58 4.37
C LEU A 137 -8.81 1.05 4.19
N ALA A 138 -8.33 1.93 5.08
CA ALA A 138 -6.94 2.40 5.02
C ALA A 138 -5.94 1.25 5.20
N LEU A 139 -6.18 0.33 6.13
CA LEU A 139 -5.33 -0.84 6.34
C LEU A 139 -5.31 -1.78 5.13
N VAL A 140 -6.47 -2.08 4.55
CA VAL A 140 -6.56 -2.94 3.35
C VAL A 140 -5.84 -2.28 2.17
N VAL A 141 -5.96 -0.96 2.01
CA VAL A 141 -5.27 -0.23 0.95
C VAL A 141 -3.75 -0.26 1.09
N LEU A 142 -3.19 -0.36 2.31
CA LEU A 142 -1.74 -0.57 2.47
C LEU A 142 -1.32 -1.98 2.06
N LEU A 143 -2.17 -2.98 2.31
CA LEU A 143 -1.87 -4.39 2.02
C LEU A 143 -2.23 -4.82 0.59
N ARG A 144 -2.99 -3.99 -0.14
CA ARG A 144 -3.50 -4.26 -1.48
C ARG A 144 -3.08 -3.13 -2.43
N GLN A 145 -3.26 -3.37 -3.72
CA GLN A 145 -2.95 -2.40 -4.77
C GLN A 145 -4.17 -1.52 -5.06
N TRP A 146 -4.79 -1.01 -4.01
CA TRP A 146 -5.96 -0.14 -4.08
C TRP A 146 -5.52 1.32 -3.94
N GLU A 147 -6.22 2.21 -4.61
CA GLU A 147 -6.11 3.64 -4.38
C GLU A 147 -6.95 4.04 -3.17
N LEU A 148 -6.49 5.05 -2.42
CA LEU A 148 -7.23 5.60 -1.28
C LEU A 148 -7.87 6.94 -1.68
N SER A 149 -9.13 7.16 -1.29
CA SER A 149 -9.89 8.37 -1.62
C SER A 149 -10.71 8.89 -0.44
N LEU A 150 -10.86 10.20 -0.33
CA LEU A 150 -11.75 10.87 0.63
C LEU A 150 -12.39 12.09 -0.05
N SER A 151 -13.66 12.38 0.23
CA SER A 151 -14.28 13.61 -0.26
C SER A 151 -14.02 14.78 0.67
N LYS A 152 -13.47 15.85 0.11
CA LYS A 152 -13.23 17.13 0.77
C LYS A 152 -14.35 18.09 0.38
N GLY A 153 -14.99 18.69 1.36
CA GLY A 153 -15.90 19.83 1.14
C GLY A 153 -15.73 20.86 2.24
N GLU A 154 -16.18 22.08 2.00
CA GLU A 154 -16.17 23.13 3.01
C GLU A 154 -17.03 22.71 4.20
N ARG A 155 -16.38 22.53 5.36
CA ARG A 155 -17.04 22.34 6.64
C ARG A 155 -17.32 23.72 7.24
N THR A 156 -18.38 24.37 6.80
CA THR A 156 -18.82 25.63 7.42
C THR A 156 -19.44 25.41 8.81
N ASP A 157 -19.93 24.19 9.11
CA ASP A 157 -20.43 23.80 10.43
C ASP A 157 -19.98 22.38 10.83
N LEU A 158 -19.81 22.14 12.14
CA LEU A 158 -19.45 20.85 12.77
C LEU A 158 -20.44 19.70 12.49
N ILE A 159 -21.54 19.97 11.79
CA ILE A 159 -22.72 19.11 11.74
C ILE A 159 -22.80 18.29 10.44
N MET A 160 -22.24 18.77 9.31
CA MET A 160 -22.17 18.04 8.03
C MET A 160 -21.38 18.83 6.96
N VAL A 161 -20.87 18.12 5.94
CA VAL A 161 -20.44 18.73 4.68
C VAL A 161 -21.70 19.07 3.84
N ARG A 162 -21.87 20.33 3.47
CA ARG A 162 -22.94 20.75 2.54
C ARG A 162 -22.56 20.38 1.10
N SER A 163 -23.57 20.24 0.24
CA SER A 163 -23.43 20.00 -1.21
C SER A 163 -22.23 20.74 -1.82
N GLY A 164 -21.34 20.00 -2.47
CA GLY A 164 -20.09 20.54 -3.05
C GLY A 164 -18.81 19.85 -2.57
N ASP A 165 -18.90 18.66 -1.97
CA ASP A 165 -17.71 17.86 -1.70
C ASP A 165 -17.14 17.23 -2.99
N ILE A 166 -15.82 17.15 -3.06
CA ILE A 166 -15.08 16.61 -4.19
C ILE A 166 -14.25 15.43 -3.67
N PRO A 167 -14.45 14.21 -4.19
CA PRO A 167 -13.59 13.07 -3.89
C PRO A 167 -12.18 13.33 -4.40
N VAL A 168 -11.20 13.20 -3.52
CA VAL A 168 -9.78 13.36 -3.86
C VAL A 168 -9.02 12.11 -3.49
N LEU A 169 -8.03 11.76 -4.32
CA LEU A 169 -7.09 10.72 -3.98
C LEU A 169 -6.22 11.18 -2.81
N VAL A 170 -5.91 10.21 -1.94
CA VAL A 170 -5.03 10.39 -0.81
C VAL A 170 -3.69 9.78 -1.15
N ASP A 171 -2.64 10.56 -0.97
CA ASP A 171 -1.29 10.06 -1.15
C ASP A 171 -0.96 9.04 -0.05
N ARG A 172 -0.79 7.78 -0.47
CA ARG A 172 -0.39 6.66 0.41
C ARG A 172 1.08 6.32 0.28
N SER A 173 1.81 6.96 -0.65
CA SER A 173 3.18 6.63 -0.99
C SER A 173 4.13 6.60 0.21
N PRO A 174 4.02 7.49 1.22
CA PRO A 174 4.95 7.45 2.36
C PRO A 174 4.79 6.17 3.20
N PHE A 175 3.55 5.71 3.40
CA PHE A 175 3.26 4.53 4.21
C PHE A 175 3.66 3.23 3.50
N VAL A 176 3.38 3.16 2.19
CA VAL A 176 3.78 2.01 1.35
C VAL A 176 5.31 1.94 1.29
N LEU A 177 5.97 3.08 1.12
CA LEU A 177 7.43 3.16 1.06
C LEU A 177 8.06 2.71 2.37
N GLU A 178 7.63 3.25 3.52
CA GLU A 178 8.19 2.86 4.82
C GLU A 178 8.01 1.36 5.09
N TYR A 179 6.81 0.82 4.82
CA TYR A 179 6.51 -0.60 5.00
C TYR A 179 7.45 -1.51 4.20
N HIS A 180 7.68 -1.17 2.93
CA HIS A 180 8.56 -1.98 2.08
C HIS A 180 10.04 -1.73 2.34
N LEU A 181 10.45 -0.51 2.71
CA LEU A 181 11.84 -0.21 3.07
C LEU A 181 12.26 -0.95 4.35
N GLU A 182 11.38 -1.07 5.34
CA GLU A 182 11.67 -1.86 6.53
C GLU A 182 11.92 -3.33 6.16
N ARG A 183 11.10 -3.89 5.26
CA ARG A 183 11.32 -5.24 4.74
C ARG A 183 12.63 -5.37 3.98
N VAL A 184 13.02 -4.34 3.21
CA VAL A 184 14.31 -4.32 2.51
C VAL A 184 15.46 -4.28 3.52
N ARG A 185 15.38 -3.48 4.59
CA ARG A 185 16.38 -3.45 5.67
C ARG A 185 16.58 -4.83 6.30
N GLU A 186 15.49 -5.52 6.63
CA GLU A 186 15.55 -6.89 7.16
C GLU A 186 16.29 -7.87 6.23
N LEU A 187 16.04 -7.78 4.92
CA LEU A 187 16.67 -8.63 3.92
C LEU A 187 18.16 -8.29 3.75
N LEU A 188 18.51 -7.00 3.74
CA LEU A 188 19.89 -6.53 3.66
C LEU A 188 20.71 -6.94 4.89
N ASN A 189 20.12 -6.91 6.09
CA ASN A 189 20.77 -7.38 7.32
C ASN A 189 21.11 -8.88 7.29
N ARG A 190 20.41 -9.64 6.44
CA ARG A 190 20.68 -11.06 6.17
C ARG A 190 21.49 -11.27 4.90
N TYR A 191 21.94 -10.21 4.25
CA TYR A 191 22.64 -10.22 2.96
C TYR A 191 21.85 -10.86 1.81
N ASP A 192 20.51 -10.87 1.89
CA ASP A 192 19.65 -11.36 0.81
C ASP A 192 19.38 -10.23 -0.21
N TYR A 193 20.41 -9.87 -0.96
CA TYR A 193 20.34 -8.78 -1.94
C TYR A 193 19.38 -9.09 -3.09
N ARG A 194 19.20 -10.37 -3.43
CA ARG A 194 18.28 -10.79 -4.48
C ARG A 194 16.83 -10.54 -4.05
N ALA A 195 16.43 -11.01 -2.87
CA ALA A 195 15.08 -10.76 -2.39
C ALA A 195 14.83 -9.26 -2.15
N ALA A 196 15.83 -8.52 -1.66
CA ALA A 196 15.74 -7.07 -1.53
C ALA A 196 15.50 -6.37 -2.89
N GLU A 197 16.21 -6.79 -3.94
CA GLU A 197 15.98 -6.28 -5.31
C GLU A 197 14.57 -6.61 -5.80
N GLU A 198 14.06 -7.81 -5.53
CA GLU A 198 12.70 -8.21 -5.93
C GLU A 198 11.62 -7.33 -5.28
N VAL A 199 11.77 -6.98 -3.99
CA VAL A 199 10.87 -6.05 -3.30
C VAL A 199 10.91 -4.65 -3.94
N LEU A 200 12.12 -4.11 -4.15
CA LEU A 200 12.33 -2.79 -4.77
C LEU A 200 11.85 -2.77 -6.25
N ALA A 201 12.00 -3.88 -6.96
CA ALA A 201 11.49 -4.05 -8.31
C ALA A 201 9.96 -4.09 -8.35
N GLY A 202 9.32 -4.59 -7.28
CA GLY A 202 7.88 -4.50 -7.08
C GLY A 202 7.42 -3.06 -6.92
N LEU A 203 8.07 -2.29 -6.02
CA LEU A 203 7.78 -0.87 -5.80
C LEU A 203 7.89 -0.05 -7.09
N THR A 204 9.02 -0.17 -7.80
CA THR A 204 9.29 0.61 -9.03
C THR A 204 8.37 0.26 -10.21
N ARG A 205 7.77 -0.94 -10.22
CA ARG A 205 6.81 -1.34 -11.27
C ARG A 205 5.37 -0.95 -10.96
N ARG A 206 5.02 -0.86 -9.68
CA ARG A 206 3.62 -0.75 -9.23
C ARG A 206 3.26 0.65 -8.75
N GLU A 207 4.21 1.38 -8.20
CA GLU A 207 3.99 2.68 -7.60
C GLU A 207 4.82 3.74 -8.32
N VAL A 208 4.19 4.87 -8.65
CA VAL A 208 4.90 6.07 -9.09
C VAL A 208 5.26 6.85 -7.83
N GLN A 209 6.55 6.94 -7.54
CA GLN A 209 7.05 7.68 -6.39
C GLN A 209 7.43 9.09 -6.83
N PRO A 210 7.18 10.12 -6.01
CA PRO A 210 7.73 11.44 -6.26
C PRO A 210 9.26 11.41 -6.25
N SER A 211 9.87 12.40 -6.90
CA SER A 211 11.29 12.72 -6.65
C SER A 211 11.36 13.49 -5.33
N PRO A 212 12.34 13.23 -4.43
CA PRO A 212 13.58 12.44 -4.60
C PRO A 212 13.50 10.94 -4.28
N GLU A 213 12.38 10.44 -3.74
CA GLU A 213 12.23 9.05 -3.26
C GLU A 213 12.46 8.03 -4.39
N GLN A 214 11.98 8.34 -5.60
CA GLN A 214 12.17 7.50 -6.78
C GLN A 214 13.66 7.27 -7.10
N GLU A 215 14.48 8.32 -7.02
CA GLU A 215 15.92 8.23 -7.30
C GLU A 215 16.62 7.35 -6.26
N TYR A 216 16.27 7.55 -5.00
CA TYR A 216 16.77 6.75 -3.89
C TYR A 216 16.44 5.26 -4.05
N ILE A 217 15.19 4.91 -4.37
CA ILE A 217 14.77 3.52 -4.59
C ILE A 217 15.50 2.89 -5.78
N LEU A 218 15.62 3.64 -6.89
CA LEU A 218 16.33 3.15 -8.08
C LEU A 218 17.82 2.92 -7.79
N ARG A 219 18.44 3.80 -7.03
CA ARG A 219 19.83 3.62 -6.59
C ARG A 219 19.98 2.39 -5.70
N LEU A 220 19.14 2.24 -4.69
CA LEU A 220 19.17 1.09 -3.79
C LEU A 220 18.95 -0.23 -4.55
N ARG A 221 18.02 -0.23 -5.51
CA ARG A 221 17.75 -1.39 -6.37
C ARG A 221 18.96 -1.78 -7.22
N ARG A 222 19.66 -0.81 -7.80
CA ARG A 222 20.91 -1.06 -8.56
C ARG A 222 21.99 -1.65 -7.66
N LEU A 223 22.14 -1.15 -6.43
CA LEU A 223 23.10 -1.69 -5.47
C LEU A 223 22.76 -3.14 -5.10
N CYS A 224 21.49 -3.43 -4.76
CA CYS A 224 21.04 -4.81 -4.48
C CYS A 224 21.32 -5.73 -5.68
N ARG A 225 21.07 -5.25 -6.90
CA ARG A 225 21.37 -6.01 -8.12
C ARG A 225 22.86 -6.28 -8.27
N ALA A 226 23.71 -5.28 -8.02
CA ALA A 226 25.15 -5.41 -8.12
C ALA A 226 25.69 -6.46 -7.14
N PHE A 227 25.29 -6.38 -5.86
CA PHE A 227 25.74 -7.33 -4.85
C PHE A 227 25.17 -8.73 -5.04
N SER A 228 23.94 -8.88 -5.55
CA SER A 228 23.42 -10.19 -5.96
C SER A 228 24.23 -10.84 -7.10
N LEU A 229 24.74 -10.04 -8.05
CA LEU A 229 25.64 -10.54 -9.10
C LEU A 229 27.01 -10.89 -8.53
N TRP A 230 27.49 -10.09 -7.58
CA TRP A 230 28.72 -10.38 -6.86
C TRP A 230 28.65 -11.73 -6.13
N ASP A 231 27.57 -11.99 -5.39
CA ASP A 231 27.36 -13.24 -4.64
C ASP A 231 27.22 -14.46 -5.55
N THR A 232 26.93 -14.26 -6.83
CA THR A 232 26.89 -15.32 -7.84
C THR A 232 28.16 -15.38 -8.69
N PHE A 233 29.21 -14.66 -8.26
CA PHE A 233 30.53 -14.53 -8.88
C PHE A 233 30.53 -13.89 -10.28
N ASP A 234 29.44 -13.22 -10.66
CA ASP A 234 29.38 -12.35 -11.85
C ASP A 234 29.92 -10.95 -11.51
N HIS A 235 31.23 -10.87 -11.24
CA HIS A 235 31.89 -9.62 -10.88
C HIS A 235 31.91 -8.59 -12.02
N ALA A 236 31.88 -9.05 -13.27
CA ALA A 236 31.77 -8.18 -14.44
C ALA A 236 30.39 -7.50 -14.48
N GLY A 237 29.31 -8.26 -14.28
CA GLY A 237 27.97 -7.70 -14.14
C GLY A 237 27.84 -6.77 -12.93
N ALA A 238 28.40 -7.16 -11.77
CA ALA A 238 28.41 -6.33 -10.57
C ALA A 238 29.10 -4.97 -10.81
N TYR A 239 30.25 -4.97 -11.50
CA TYR A 239 30.98 -3.75 -11.86
C TYR A 239 30.11 -2.76 -12.66
N GLU A 240 29.37 -3.25 -13.65
CA GLU A 240 28.51 -2.42 -14.51
C GLU A 240 27.42 -1.67 -13.74
N PHE A 241 26.87 -2.28 -12.69
CA PHE A 241 25.89 -1.62 -11.82
C PHE A 241 26.57 -0.69 -10.81
N LEU A 242 27.68 -1.10 -10.19
CA LEU A 242 28.40 -0.29 -9.20
C LEU A 242 28.92 1.03 -9.80
N ARG A 243 29.43 1.01 -11.03
CA ARG A 243 30.00 2.21 -11.67
C ARG A 243 28.97 3.32 -11.89
N VAL A 244 27.69 2.96 -12.06
CA VAL A 244 26.58 3.91 -12.27
C VAL A 244 26.14 4.56 -10.95
N CYS A 245 26.30 3.85 -9.83
CA CYS A 245 25.92 4.37 -8.50
C CYS A 245 27.00 5.24 -7.83
N SER A 246 28.24 5.19 -8.35
CA SER A 246 29.47 5.91 -7.95
C SER A 246 29.41 6.75 -6.67
N GLY A 247 30.29 6.47 -5.72
CA GLY A 247 30.46 7.28 -4.50
C GLY A 247 31.72 6.87 -3.74
N GLN A 248 32.23 7.72 -2.85
CA GLN A 248 33.48 7.45 -2.13
C GLN A 248 33.43 6.12 -1.36
N LYS A 249 32.29 5.79 -0.74
CA LYS A 249 32.11 4.52 -0.03
C LYS A 249 32.03 3.30 -0.94
N LEU A 250 31.66 3.48 -2.21
CA LEU A 250 31.57 2.41 -3.21
C LEU A 250 32.89 2.19 -3.96
N ALA A 251 33.85 3.11 -3.87
CA ALA A 251 35.11 3.03 -4.59
C ALA A 251 35.91 1.73 -4.32
N PRO A 252 36.01 1.23 -3.07
CA PRO A 252 36.70 -0.05 -2.82
C PRO A 252 36.00 -1.23 -3.50
N TYR A 253 34.67 -1.28 -3.45
CA TYR A 253 33.87 -2.33 -4.09
C TYR A 253 33.99 -2.28 -5.61
N LEU A 254 34.00 -1.09 -6.19
CA LEU A 254 34.18 -0.90 -7.63
C LEU A 254 35.55 -1.41 -8.11
N GLN A 255 36.62 -1.08 -7.36
CA GLN A 255 37.97 -1.55 -7.66
C GLN A 255 38.08 -3.07 -7.53
N ALA A 256 37.51 -3.64 -6.46
CA ALA A 256 37.51 -5.07 -6.23
C ALA A 256 36.72 -5.84 -7.30
N ALA A 257 35.54 -5.36 -7.73
CA ALA A 257 34.78 -5.96 -8.84
C ALA A 257 35.61 -5.95 -10.14
N ALA A 258 36.25 -4.83 -10.45
CA ALA A 258 37.08 -4.70 -11.64
C ALA A 258 38.27 -5.67 -11.65
N GLY A 259 38.94 -5.84 -10.50
CA GLY A 259 40.05 -6.80 -10.35
C GLY A 259 39.58 -8.26 -10.44
N LEU A 260 38.51 -8.61 -9.73
CA LEU A 260 37.93 -9.96 -9.73
C LEU A 260 37.34 -10.38 -11.08
N ALA A 261 36.91 -9.42 -11.90
CA ALA A 261 36.44 -9.68 -13.26
C ALA A 261 37.56 -10.05 -14.24
N ARG A 262 38.79 -9.52 -14.03
CA ARG A 262 39.94 -9.76 -14.91
C ARG A 262 40.72 -11.02 -14.55
N ARG A 263 40.98 -11.26 -13.25
CA ARG A 263 41.72 -12.42 -12.72
C ARG A 263 43.10 -12.65 -13.36
N GLU A 264 43.76 -11.58 -13.77
CA GLU A 264 45.03 -11.64 -14.50
C GLU A 264 46.22 -11.75 -13.54
N LYS A 265 46.14 -11.09 -12.38
CA LYS A 265 47.25 -11.01 -11.43
C LYS A 265 47.17 -12.06 -10.31
N PRO A 266 48.29 -12.50 -9.72
CA PRO A 266 48.30 -13.45 -8.59
C PRO A 266 47.43 -12.99 -7.42
N GLU A 267 47.50 -11.71 -7.05
CA GLU A 267 46.69 -11.09 -6.00
C GLU A 267 45.18 -11.16 -6.27
N GLU A 268 44.76 -11.05 -7.53
CA GLU A 268 43.35 -11.15 -7.94
C GLU A 268 42.85 -12.59 -7.86
N LYS A 269 43.74 -13.57 -8.09
CA LYS A 269 43.44 -15.00 -7.90
C LYS A 269 43.24 -15.33 -6.41
N TYR A 270 44.07 -14.81 -5.52
CA TYR A 270 43.86 -14.97 -4.07
C TYR A 270 42.57 -14.28 -3.60
N ALA A 271 42.27 -13.09 -4.13
CA ALA A 271 41.01 -12.41 -3.85
C ALA A 271 39.78 -13.24 -4.26
N SER A 272 39.84 -13.95 -5.40
CA SER A 272 38.73 -14.85 -5.82
C SER A 272 38.53 -16.05 -4.91
N VAL A 273 39.60 -16.59 -4.32
CA VAL A 273 39.52 -17.66 -3.32
C VAL A 273 38.95 -17.12 -2.01
N MET A 274 39.37 -15.93 -1.59
CA MET A 274 38.84 -15.28 -0.40
C MET A 274 37.34 -14.97 -0.54
N ASP A 275 36.92 -14.46 -1.69
CA ASP A 275 35.52 -14.17 -2.00
C ASP A 275 34.66 -15.43 -1.94
N LEU A 276 35.13 -16.55 -2.50
CA LEU A 276 34.48 -17.85 -2.40
C LEU A 276 34.36 -18.32 -0.94
N VAL A 277 35.41 -18.16 -0.13
CA VAL A 277 35.42 -18.56 1.29
C VAL A 277 34.46 -17.70 2.12
N LEU A 278 34.42 -16.39 1.89
CA LEU A 278 33.53 -15.46 2.58
C LEU A 278 32.07 -15.72 2.22
N ASN A 279 31.78 -15.93 0.93
CA ASN A 279 30.44 -16.28 0.46
C ASN A 279 29.99 -17.63 1.04
N ALA A 280 30.85 -18.64 1.03
CA ALA A 280 30.55 -19.93 1.67
C ALA A 280 30.32 -19.83 3.19
N ALA A 281 31.08 -18.97 3.88
CA ALA A 281 30.88 -18.71 5.31
C ALA A 281 29.55 -18.00 5.58
N GLU A 282 29.14 -17.07 4.72
CA GLU A 282 27.85 -16.40 4.83
C GLU A 282 26.69 -17.35 4.52
N MET A 283 26.76 -18.14 3.44
CA MET A 283 25.78 -19.18 3.14
C MET A 283 25.62 -20.17 4.30
N LYS A 284 26.74 -20.54 4.95
CA LYS A 284 26.73 -21.38 6.15
C LYS A 284 26.05 -20.67 7.32
N ARG A 285 26.33 -19.40 7.58
CA ARG A 285 25.70 -18.60 8.64
C ARG A 285 24.19 -18.46 8.42
N GLN A 286 23.76 -18.15 7.19
CA GLN A 286 22.35 -18.12 6.80
C GLN A 286 21.66 -19.48 7.01
N PHE A 287 22.34 -20.58 6.67
CA PHE A 287 21.84 -21.94 6.89
C PHE A 287 21.73 -22.29 8.38
N GLU A 288 22.73 -21.93 9.20
CA GLU A 288 22.74 -22.16 10.65
C GLU A 288 21.70 -21.30 11.39
N GLU A 289 21.43 -20.07 10.93
CA GLU A 289 20.37 -19.21 11.45
C GLU A 289 18.95 -19.64 11.01
N ALA A 290 18.82 -20.29 9.85
CA ALA A 290 17.56 -20.81 9.33
C ALA A 290 17.09 -22.11 10.00
N ILE A 291 17.95 -22.78 10.79
CA ILE A 291 17.60 -23.98 11.54
C ILE A 291 17.10 -23.58 12.94
N PRO A 292 15.85 -23.90 13.33
CA PRO A 292 15.38 -23.70 14.70
C PRO A 292 16.27 -24.45 15.70
N THR A 293 16.88 -23.66 16.58
CA THR A 293 17.81 -24.00 17.68
C THR A 293 17.75 -25.44 18.21
N ALA A 294 18.81 -26.22 17.96
CA ALA A 294 19.20 -27.34 18.82
C ALA A 294 20.71 -27.46 19.05
N TYR A 295 21.58 -26.81 18.28
CA TYR A 295 23.02 -26.85 18.51
C TYR A 295 23.65 -25.50 18.20
N ARG A 296 23.92 -24.71 19.24
CA ARG A 296 24.61 -23.43 19.11
C ARG A 296 25.73 -23.40 20.14
N GLN A 297 26.96 -23.72 19.72
CA GLN A 297 28.17 -23.33 20.42
C GLN A 297 29.32 -23.01 19.45
N GLU A 298 29.91 -21.84 19.73
CA GLU A 298 31.24 -21.34 19.37
C GLU A 298 31.50 -20.81 17.95
N GLY A 299 32.17 -19.64 17.94
CA GLY A 299 32.88 -19.13 16.77
C GLY A 299 32.52 -17.71 16.34
N LYS A 300 32.79 -16.69 17.18
CA LYS A 300 32.85 -15.29 16.70
C LYS A 300 34.18 -15.08 15.97
N GLN A 301 34.13 -14.82 14.67
CA GLN A 301 35.23 -14.15 13.95
C GLN A 301 34.68 -12.97 13.14
N THR A 302 35.44 -11.89 13.20
CA THR A 302 35.14 -10.55 12.70
C THR A 302 34.96 -10.55 11.18
N VAL A 303 33.73 -10.32 10.73
CA VAL A 303 33.37 -10.04 9.33
C VAL A 303 33.50 -8.52 9.10
N ILE A 304 33.95 -8.10 7.93
CA ILE A 304 33.82 -6.69 7.50
C ILE A 304 32.35 -6.49 7.15
N VAL A 305 31.60 -5.96 8.11
CA VAL A 305 30.15 -5.77 8.04
C VAL A 305 29.82 -4.50 7.25
N LEU A 306 29.15 -4.66 6.10
CA LEU A 306 28.38 -3.58 5.51
C LEU A 306 27.05 -3.49 6.24
N ASP A 307 27.00 -2.63 7.27
CA ASP A 307 25.78 -2.26 7.98
C ASP A 307 24.98 -1.23 7.17
N GLU A 308 23.67 -1.13 7.42
CA GLU A 308 22.71 -0.15 6.92
C GLU A 308 23.31 1.27 6.83
N ALA A 309 24.10 1.65 7.84
CA ALA A 309 24.81 2.92 7.90
C ALA A 309 25.73 3.16 6.68
N HIS A 310 26.35 2.14 6.08
CA HIS A 310 27.27 2.31 4.95
C HIS A 310 26.56 2.49 3.60
N LEU A 311 25.39 1.87 3.43
CA LEU A 311 24.60 1.95 2.19
C LEU A 311 23.69 3.19 2.17
N LEU A 312 23.19 3.63 3.34
CA LEU A 312 22.25 4.75 3.45
C LEU A 312 22.89 6.14 3.55
N SER A 313 24.18 6.23 3.87
CA SER A 313 24.88 7.51 4.09
C SER A 313 25.89 7.88 2.99
N ALA A 314 25.81 7.26 1.82
CA ALA A 314 26.55 7.63 0.60
C ALA A 314 25.62 7.61 -0.60
#